data_AF-A0A7Y4L2I2-F1
#
_entry.id   AF-A0A7Y4L2I2-F1
#
_cell.length_a   1.000
_cell.length_b   1.000
_cell.length_c   1.000
_cell.angle_alpha   90.00
_cell.angle_beta   90.00
_cell.angle_gamma   90.00
#
_symmetry.space_group_name_H-M   'P 1'
#
loop_
_entity.id
_entity.type
_entity.pdbx_description
1 polymer ?
#
loop_
_entity_poly.entity_id
_entity_poly.type
_entity_poly.pdbx_seq_one_letter_code
_entity_poly.pdbx_strand_id
1 'polypeptide(L)'
;MTIHQHYLPPEYVVAAERAGHLRPDGLPGWPAAPTPAPGVLLSLPSPGVHFGDDFRARILARRVNEYAAGLSSGFLASLPLPDVEGSLVELDHAFGALRADGVVLLTNAAGQYPGEPAWEPLWRSLNDRRALVLLHPTSPPQWRQVALDRPRNLIEFGFETARAVTDLTLTGILNRYPDIRFAVASGELLPALAARVEAAGGDVSAWQRFDPVDCCAR
;
A
#
# COMPACT_ATOMS: atom_id res chain seq x y z
N MET A 1 2.89 -13.38 12.72
CA MET A 1 2.79 -11.92 12.84
C MET A 1 3.99 -11.35 12.11
N THR A 2 3.75 -10.71 10.97
CA THR A 2 4.82 -10.06 10.23
C THR A 2 4.86 -8.61 10.69
N ILE A 3 5.96 -8.22 11.34
CA ILE A 3 6.16 -6.83 11.74
C ILE A 3 6.49 -6.04 10.48
N HIS A 4 5.73 -4.97 10.24
CA HIS A 4 5.96 -4.04 9.15
C HIS A 4 6.55 -2.74 9.69
N GLN A 5 7.54 -2.20 9.00
CA GLN A 5 8.20 -0.96 9.40
C GLN A 5 8.46 -0.09 8.16
N HIS A 6 8.28 1.21 8.29
CA HIS A 6 8.63 2.13 7.20
C HIS A 6 10.14 2.31 7.09
N TYR A 7 10.65 2.34 5.86
CA TYR A 7 11.95 2.93 5.56
C TYR A 7 11.74 4.25 4.82
N LEU A 8 12.70 5.17 4.94
CA LEU A 8 12.57 6.51 4.38
C LEU A 8 13.89 6.99 3.78
N PRO A 9 14.12 6.75 2.47
CA PRO A 9 15.31 7.21 1.78
C PRO A 9 15.35 8.76 1.76
N PRO A 10 16.50 9.42 1.99
CA PRO A 10 16.57 10.88 1.95
C PRO A 10 16.12 11.49 0.62
N GLU A 11 16.42 10.83 -0.50
CA GLU A 11 16.00 11.30 -1.83
C GLU A 11 14.49 11.24 -2.04
N TYR A 12 13.81 10.29 -1.39
CA TYR A 12 12.35 10.19 -1.43
C TYR A 12 11.72 11.38 -0.71
N VAL A 13 12.22 11.74 0.47
CA VAL A 13 11.75 12.92 1.21
C VAL A 13 11.90 14.18 0.36
N VAL A 14 13.07 14.39 -0.25
CA VAL A 14 13.30 15.53 -1.14
C VAL A 14 12.34 15.55 -2.31
N ALA A 15 12.09 14.40 -2.95
CA ALA A 15 11.13 14.29 -4.05
C ALA A 15 9.69 14.64 -3.59
N ALA A 16 9.28 14.10 -2.44
CA ALA A 16 7.96 14.33 -1.89
C ALA A 16 7.74 15.79 -1.45
N GLU A 17 8.73 16.41 -0.79
CA GLU A 17 8.68 17.83 -0.42
C GLU A 17 8.61 18.74 -1.64
N ARG A 18 9.38 18.45 -2.70
CA ARG A 18 9.30 19.19 -3.98
C ARG A 18 7.92 19.07 -4.64
N ALA A 19 7.23 17.96 -4.43
CA ALA A 19 5.86 17.77 -4.87
C ALA A 19 4.81 18.39 -3.90
N GLY A 20 5.24 19.03 -2.82
CA GLY A 20 4.36 19.71 -1.86
C GLY A 20 3.92 18.86 -0.66
N HIS A 21 4.43 17.64 -0.51
CA HIS A 21 4.17 16.78 0.64
C HIS A 21 5.07 17.13 1.83
N LEU A 22 4.92 18.34 2.39
CA LEU A 22 5.71 18.80 3.56
C LEU A 22 5.21 18.20 4.89
N ARG A 23 3.94 17.85 4.94
CA ARG A 23 3.23 17.31 6.10
C ARG A 23 2.50 16.02 5.69
N PRO A 24 3.24 14.90 5.54
CA PRO A 24 2.67 13.65 5.05
C PRO A 24 1.49 13.23 5.94
N ASP A 25 0.34 12.97 5.33
CA ASP A 25 -0.90 12.60 6.02
C ASP A 25 -1.33 13.52 7.18
N GLY A 26 -0.86 14.77 7.18
CA GLY A 26 -1.20 15.76 8.22
C GLY A 26 -0.35 15.65 9.47
N LEU A 27 0.69 14.83 9.45
CA LEU A 27 1.71 14.79 10.48
C LEU A 27 2.51 16.11 10.50
N PRO A 28 3.16 16.47 11.63
CA PRO A 28 3.93 17.70 11.74
C PRO A 28 5.06 17.85 10.72
N GLY A 29 5.57 16.72 10.21
CA GLY A 29 6.62 16.64 9.19
C GLY A 29 6.97 15.18 8.91
N TRP A 30 7.99 14.96 8.09
CA TRP A 30 8.53 13.62 7.86
C TRP A 30 9.18 13.07 9.12
N PRO A 31 8.88 11.81 9.52
CA PRO A 31 9.55 11.19 10.65
C PRO A 31 11.02 10.92 10.32
N ALA A 32 11.86 10.77 11.35
CA ALA A 32 13.21 10.26 11.16
C ALA A 32 13.14 8.83 10.60
N ALA A 33 14.04 8.50 9.66
CA ALA A 33 14.16 7.15 9.14
C ALA A 33 14.51 6.19 10.29
N PRO A 34 13.64 5.23 10.65
CA PRO A 34 13.90 4.36 11.77
C PRO A 34 14.95 3.30 11.36
N THR A 35 15.77 2.86 12.32
CA THR A 35 16.68 1.73 12.10
C THR A 35 15.87 0.46 11.86
N PRO A 36 16.07 -0.28 10.76
CA PRO A 36 15.36 -1.52 10.51
C PRO A 36 15.59 -2.53 11.65
N ALA A 37 14.51 -3.01 12.26
CA ALA A 37 14.62 -4.10 13.21
C ALA A 37 14.85 -5.44 12.47
N PRO A 38 15.56 -6.41 13.07
CA PRO A 38 15.70 -7.74 12.48
C PRO A 38 14.34 -8.43 12.33
N GLY A 39 14.12 -9.08 11.19
CA GLY A 39 12.91 -9.88 10.95
C GLY A 39 11.64 -9.09 10.62
N VAL A 40 11.76 -7.79 10.33
CA VAL A 40 10.64 -6.95 9.84
C VAL A 40 10.65 -6.89 8.31
N LEU A 41 9.47 -6.72 7.71
CA LEU A 41 9.36 -6.34 6.31
C LEU A 41 9.29 -4.82 6.18
N LEU A 42 10.16 -4.28 5.35
CA LEU A 42 10.26 -2.85 5.10
C LEU A 42 9.32 -2.44 3.96
N SER A 43 8.58 -1.33 4.12
CA SER A 43 7.89 -0.70 2.99
C SER A 43 8.06 0.81 3.00
N LEU A 44 7.86 1.43 1.84
CA LEU A 44 7.75 2.88 1.78
C LEU A 44 6.42 3.33 2.44
N PRO A 45 6.38 4.47 3.15
CA PRO A 45 5.14 5.01 3.70
C PRO A 45 4.27 5.66 2.61
N SER A 46 3.04 6.02 3.00
CA SER A 46 2.22 6.98 2.25
C SER A 46 2.97 8.32 2.05
N PRO A 47 2.70 9.05 0.96
CA PRO A 47 1.71 8.77 -0.08
C PRO A 47 2.23 7.90 -1.24
N GLY A 48 3.31 7.14 -1.04
CA GLY A 48 3.91 6.31 -2.08
C GLY A 48 4.73 7.15 -3.06
N VAL A 49 4.95 6.64 -4.27
CA VAL A 49 5.93 7.22 -5.22
C VAL A 49 5.32 8.08 -6.31
N HIS A 50 3.98 8.13 -6.40
CA HIS A 50 3.30 8.85 -7.46
C HIS A 50 2.77 10.21 -6.98
N PHE A 51 3.40 11.27 -7.47
CA PHE A 51 3.05 12.66 -7.13
C PHE A 51 2.43 13.42 -8.31
N GLY A 52 1.69 12.72 -9.17
CA GLY A 52 0.98 13.29 -10.31
C GLY A 52 1.69 13.17 -11.67
N ASP A 53 2.76 12.40 -11.77
CA ASP A 53 3.55 12.22 -13.00
C ASP A 53 4.08 10.78 -13.09
N ASP A 54 3.58 10.00 -14.05
CA ASP A 54 3.91 8.58 -14.22
C ASP A 54 5.41 8.35 -14.45
N PHE A 55 6.04 9.18 -15.29
CA PHE A 55 7.45 9.02 -15.62
C PHE A 55 8.33 9.23 -14.40
N ARG A 56 8.06 10.29 -13.62
CA ARG A 56 8.78 10.53 -12.36
C ARG A 56 8.48 9.45 -11.32
N ALA A 57 7.25 8.97 -11.25
CA ALA A 57 6.86 7.88 -10.35
C ALA A 57 7.63 6.59 -10.65
N ARG A 58 7.77 6.20 -11.93
CA ARG A 58 8.59 5.03 -12.35
C ARG A 58 10.04 5.16 -11.87
N ILE A 59 10.65 6.33 -12.08
CA ILE A 59 12.04 6.58 -11.64
C ILE A 59 12.15 6.50 -10.12
N LEU A 60 11.22 7.13 -9.39
CA LEU A 60 11.25 7.14 -7.94
C LEU A 60 11.01 5.74 -7.37
N ALA A 61 10.06 4.97 -7.92
CA ALA A 61 9.80 3.57 -7.58
C ALA A 61 11.08 2.73 -7.68
N ARG A 62 11.77 2.80 -8.82
CA ARG A 62 13.03 2.08 -9.03
C ARG A 62 14.05 2.40 -7.94
N ARG A 63 14.27 3.68 -7.68
CA ARG A 63 15.27 4.15 -6.72
C ARG A 63 14.97 3.72 -5.29
N VAL A 64 13.73 3.89 -4.83
CA VAL A 64 13.37 3.49 -3.46
C VAL A 64 13.41 1.98 -3.28
N ASN A 65 13.06 1.20 -4.32
CA ASN A 65 13.15 -0.26 -4.31
C ASN A 65 14.62 -0.73 -4.32
N GLU A 66 15.49 -0.14 -5.14
CA GLU A 66 16.93 -0.42 -5.15
C GLU A 66 17.59 -0.05 -3.81
N TYR A 67 17.18 1.08 -3.21
CA TYR A 67 17.60 1.47 -1.87
C TYR A 67 17.18 0.42 -0.83
N ALA A 68 15.92 -0.01 -0.86
CA ALA A 68 15.39 -1.00 0.06
C ALA A 68 16.09 -2.36 -0.06
N ALA A 69 16.39 -2.78 -1.29
CA ALA A 69 17.14 -4.01 -1.57
C ALA A 69 18.59 -3.97 -1.02
N GLY A 70 19.15 -2.78 -0.82
CA GLY A 70 20.45 -2.58 -0.16
C GLY A 70 20.40 -2.65 1.36
N LEU A 71 19.21 -2.73 1.97
CA LEU A 71 19.05 -2.85 3.42
C LEU A 71 19.15 -4.32 3.85
N SER A 72 19.52 -4.57 5.11
CA SER A 72 19.72 -5.92 5.65
C SER A 72 18.43 -6.70 5.96
N SER A 73 17.26 -6.11 5.71
CA SER A 73 15.95 -6.68 6.01
C SER A 73 15.17 -6.93 4.72
N GLY A 74 14.20 -7.85 4.76
CA GLY A 74 13.26 -8.06 3.66
C GLY A 74 12.43 -6.80 3.38
N PHE A 75 11.94 -6.66 2.15
CA PHE A 75 11.22 -5.46 1.73
C PHE A 75 10.07 -5.74 0.76
N LEU A 76 9.12 -4.81 0.78
CA LEU A 76 7.95 -4.76 -0.08
C LEU A 76 8.14 -3.64 -1.10
N ALA A 77 8.14 -4.02 -2.38
CA ALA A 77 8.35 -3.08 -3.46
C ALA A 77 7.19 -2.08 -3.57
N SER A 78 7.53 -0.82 -3.78
CA SER A 78 6.58 0.24 -4.13
C SER A 78 6.38 0.26 -5.64
N LEU A 79 5.13 0.40 -6.07
CA LEU A 79 4.75 0.45 -7.48
C LEU A 79 4.26 1.86 -7.86
N PRO A 80 4.56 2.35 -9.08
CA PRO A 80 4.18 3.67 -9.55
C PRO A 80 2.69 3.79 -9.95
N LEU A 81 1.77 3.20 -9.20
CA LEU A 81 0.33 3.35 -9.46
C LEU A 81 -0.11 4.83 -9.39
N PRO A 82 -1.08 5.25 -10.21
CA PRO A 82 -2.00 4.45 -11.03
C PRO A 82 -1.46 3.99 -12.40
N ASP A 83 -0.19 4.19 -12.70
CA ASP A 83 0.42 3.70 -13.95
C ASP A 83 0.66 2.19 -13.90
N VAL A 84 -0.31 1.43 -14.41
CA VAL A 84 -0.31 -0.04 -14.39
C VAL A 84 0.81 -0.63 -15.25
N GLU A 85 1.08 -0.05 -16.42
CA GLU A 85 2.17 -0.52 -17.28
C GLU A 85 3.53 -0.35 -16.62
N GLY A 86 3.78 0.84 -16.04
CA GLY A 86 4.98 1.11 -15.25
C GLY A 86 5.09 0.19 -14.04
N SER A 87 3.96 -0.13 -13.41
CA SER A 87 3.89 -1.03 -12.27
C SER A 87 4.23 -2.48 -12.63
N LEU A 88 3.81 -2.98 -13.79
CA LEU A 88 4.19 -4.32 -14.26
C LEU A 88 5.69 -4.41 -14.56
N VAL A 89 6.26 -3.40 -15.22
CA VAL A 89 7.71 -3.33 -15.49
C VAL A 89 8.50 -3.30 -14.17
N GLU A 90 8.05 -2.51 -13.20
CA GLU A 90 8.72 -2.43 -11.91
C GLU A 90 8.55 -3.71 -11.09
N LEU A 91 7.40 -4.37 -11.18
CA LEU A 91 7.14 -5.66 -10.53
C LEU A 91 8.12 -6.73 -11.03
N ASP A 92 8.35 -6.81 -12.33
CA ASP A 92 9.32 -7.75 -12.91
C ASP A 92 10.74 -7.49 -12.42
N HIS A 93 11.15 -6.23 -12.33
CA HIS A 93 12.45 -5.86 -11.79
C HIS A 93 12.57 -6.16 -10.30
N ALA A 94 11.58 -5.77 -9.50
CA ALA A 94 11.60 -5.94 -8.06
C ALA A 94 11.67 -7.42 -7.65
N PHE A 95 10.89 -8.30 -8.28
CA PHE A 95 10.94 -9.73 -7.98
C PHE A 95 12.16 -10.42 -8.61
N GLY A 96 12.48 -10.11 -9.87
CA GLY A 96 13.53 -10.81 -10.62
C GLY A 96 14.94 -10.39 -10.23
N ALA A 97 15.20 -9.09 -10.14
CA ALA A 97 16.53 -8.53 -9.88
C ALA A 97 16.75 -8.25 -8.39
N LEU A 98 15.76 -7.62 -7.74
CA LEU A 98 15.91 -7.17 -6.35
C LEU A 98 15.46 -8.21 -5.31
N ARG A 99 14.77 -9.27 -5.74
CA ARG A 99 14.22 -10.34 -4.88
C ARG A 99 13.32 -9.80 -3.77
N ALA A 100 12.47 -8.83 -4.07
CA ALA A 100 11.47 -8.31 -3.15
C ALA A 100 10.59 -9.44 -2.57
N ASP A 101 10.25 -9.34 -1.28
CA ASP A 101 9.42 -10.32 -0.57
C ASP A 101 7.92 -10.19 -0.89
N GLY A 102 7.55 -9.07 -1.52
CA GLY A 102 6.17 -8.71 -1.85
C GLY A 102 6.09 -7.29 -2.38
N VAL A 103 4.88 -6.74 -2.38
CA VAL A 103 4.61 -5.33 -2.73
C VAL A 103 3.81 -4.64 -1.64
N VAL A 104 3.97 -3.32 -1.57
CA VAL A 104 3.07 -2.44 -0.82
C VAL A 104 2.17 -1.71 -1.82
N LEU A 105 0.86 -1.82 -1.62
CA LEU A 105 -0.15 -1.06 -2.34
C LEU A 105 -0.85 -0.12 -1.36
N LEU A 106 -1.08 1.12 -1.78
CA LEU A 106 -1.86 2.05 -0.98
C LEU A 106 -3.36 1.79 -1.18
N THR A 107 -4.18 2.16 -0.19
CA THR A 107 -5.65 2.02 -0.25
C THR A 107 -6.28 2.73 -1.45
N ASN A 108 -5.62 3.77 -1.97
CA ASN A 108 -5.93 4.37 -3.27
C ASN A 108 -4.65 4.91 -3.92
N ALA A 109 -4.65 5.04 -5.25
CA ALA A 109 -3.59 5.74 -5.99
C ALA A 109 -4.22 6.82 -6.88
N ALA A 110 -3.90 8.10 -6.59
CA ALA A 110 -4.53 9.25 -7.24
C ALA A 110 -6.08 9.21 -7.26
N GLY A 111 -6.68 8.61 -6.22
CA GLY A 111 -8.13 8.43 -6.11
C GLY A 111 -8.73 7.23 -6.82
N GLN A 112 -7.92 6.43 -7.52
CA GLN A 112 -8.34 5.10 -7.98
C GLN A 112 -8.22 4.10 -6.83
N TYR A 113 -9.27 3.34 -6.58
CA TYR A 113 -9.28 2.28 -5.59
C TYR A 113 -8.89 0.93 -6.22
N PRO A 114 -8.51 -0.08 -5.41
CA PRO A 114 -7.84 -1.27 -5.93
C PRO A 114 -8.74 -2.21 -6.75
N GLY A 115 -10.06 -2.05 -6.68
CA GLY A 115 -11.04 -2.72 -7.56
C GLY A 115 -11.22 -2.06 -8.92
N GLU A 116 -10.52 -0.97 -9.22
CA GLU A 116 -10.52 -0.31 -10.54
C GLU A 116 -10.18 -1.33 -11.65
N PRO A 117 -11.05 -1.52 -12.66
CA PRO A 117 -10.83 -2.50 -13.73
C PRO A 117 -9.48 -2.38 -14.45
N ALA A 118 -8.91 -1.18 -14.54
CA ALA A 118 -7.60 -0.97 -15.16
C ALA A 118 -6.46 -1.73 -14.44
N TRP A 119 -6.61 -2.05 -13.15
CA TRP A 119 -5.60 -2.76 -12.35
C TRP A 119 -5.63 -4.28 -12.53
N GLU A 120 -6.59 -4.83 -13.27
CA GLU A 120 -6.73 -6.27 -13.52
C GLU A 120 -5.43 -6.97 -13.99
N PRO A 121 -4.62 -6.38 -14.90
CA PRO A 121 -3.34 -6.98 -15.29
C PRO A 121 -2.34 -7.10 -14.12
N LEU A 122 -2.33 -6.12 -13.22
CA LEU A 122 -1.48 -6.14 -12.03
C LEU A 122 -1.91 -7.26 -11.08
N TRP A 123 -3.21 -7.41 -10.83
CA TRP A 123 -3.73 -8.48 -9.97
C TRP A 123 -3.38 -9.86 -10.49
N ARG A 124 -3.54 -10.09 -11.80
CA ARG A 124 -3.11 -11.35 -12.44
C ARG A 124 -1.63 -11.61 -12.21
N SER A 125 -0.78 -10.62 -12.46
CA SER A 125 0.68 -10.77 -12.32
C SER A 125 1.10 -11.07 -10.88
N LEU A 126 0.46 -10.42 -9.90
CA LEU A 126 0.67 -10.68 -8.46
C LEU A 126 0.20 -12.09 -8.06
N ASN A 127 -0.95 -12.54 -8.58
CA ASN A 127 -1.47 -13.88 -8.32
C ASN A 127 -0.54 -14.97 -8.87
N ASP A 128 -0.07 -14.82 -10.11
CA ASP A 128 0.84 -15.79 -10.74
C ASP A 128 2.16 -15.92 -9.94
N ARG A 129 2.59 -14.85 -9.27
CA ARG A 129 3.75 -14.82 -8.35
C ARG A 129 3.45 -15.32 -6.95
N ARG A 130 2.17 -15.55 -6.61
CA ARG A 130 1.70 -15.80 -5.24
C ARG A 130 2.20 -14.74 -4.26
N ALA A 131 2.19 -13.50 -4.73
CA ALA A 131 2.86 -12.38 -4.08
C ALA A 131 2.21 -12.07 -2.71
N LEU A 132 3.05 -11.62 -1.78
CA LEU A 132 2.57 -10.91 -0.60
C LEU A 132 2.22 -9.47 -0.99
N VAL A 133 1.00 -9.04 -0.69
CA VAL A 133 0.53 -7.66 -0.87
C VAL A 133 0.21 -7.08 0.49
N LEU A 134 0.99 -6.11 0.93
CA LEU A 134 0.60 -5.24 2.03
C LEU A 134 -0.33 -4.15 1.49
N LEU A 135 -1.60 -4.18 1.88
CA LEU A 135 -2.50 -3.06 1.69
C LEU A 135 -2.30 -2.06 2.82
N HIS A 136 -1.61 -0.96 2.54
CA HIS A 136 -1.28 0.08 3.48
C HIS A 136 -2.21 1.30 3.29
N PRO A 137 -2.73 1.91 4.36
CA PRO A 137 -3.57 3.09 4.24
C PRO A 137 -2.81 4.30 3.68
N THR A 138 -3.53 5.18 2.99
CA THR A 138 -3.06 6.52 2.62
C THR A 138 -4.18 7.53 2.89
N SER A 139 -3.92 8.82 2.75
CA SER A 139 -4.98 9.84 2.85
C SER A 139 -6.11 9.57 1.84
N PRO A 140 -7.39 9.69 2.24
CA PRO A 140 -8.51 9.56 1.31
C PRO A 140 -8.49 10.65 0.24
N PRO A 141 -9.09 10.39 -0.94
CA PRO A 141 -9.49 11.45 -1.85
C PRO A 141 -10.35 12.46 -1.08
N GLN A 142 -10.14 13.75 -1.30
CA GLN A 142 -10.88 14.80 -0.59
C GLN A 142 -10.72 14.74 0.95
N TRP A 143 -9.53 14.36 1.44
CA TRP A 143 -9.25 14.30 2.88
C TRP A 143 -9.55 15.61 3.64
N ARG A 144 -9.46 16.78 2.99
CA ARG A 144 -9.74 18.09 3.64
C ARG A 144 -11.16 18.17 4.18
N GLN A 145 -12.10 17.48 3.55
CA GLN A 145 -13.51 17.49 3.93
C GLN A 145 -13.82 16.54 5.10
N VAL A 146 -13.01 15.50 5.29
CA VAL A 146 -13.29 14.41 6.25
C VAL A 146 -12.34 14.38 7.44
N ALA A 147 -11.11 14.89 7.29
CA ALA A 147 -10.08 14.78 8.32
C ALA A 147 -10.25 15.71 9.52
N LEU A 148 -11.19 16.66 9.49
CA LEU A 148 -11.46 17.61 10.58
C LEU A 148 -10.18 18.30 11.12
N ASP A 149 -9.28 18.68 10.22
CA ASP A 149 -7.94 19.25 10.51
C ASP A 149 -7.05 18.38 11.41
N ARG A 150 -7.27 17.06 11.42
CA ARG A 150 -6.46 16.08 12.14
C ARG A 150 -5.52 15.30 11.21
N PRO A 151 -4.45 14.71 11.78
CA PRO A 151 -3.68 13.68 11.08
C PRO A 151 -4.59 12.54 10.60
N ARG A 152 -4.41 12.10 9.36
CA ARG A 152 -5.32 11.18 8.67
C ARG A 152 -5.24 9.76 9.25
N ASN A 153 -4.14 9.42 9.90
CA ASN A 153 -3.99 8.14 10.58
C ASN A 153 -4.92 7.94 11.79
N LEU A 154 -5.46 9.01 12.39
CA LEU A 154 -6.28 8.88 13.59
C LEU A 154 -7.66 8.27 13.33
N ILE A 155 -8.27 8.59 12.19
CA ILE A 155 -9.63 8.18 11.84
C ILE A 155 -9.62 7.61 10.43
N GLU A 156 -9.12 8.38 9.46
CA GLU A 156 -9.28 8.09 8.05
C GLU A 156 -8.57 6.81 7.59
N PHE A 157 -7.45 6.40 8.21
CA PHE A 157 -6.74 5.18 7.78
C PHE A 157 -7.58 3.90 7.96
N GLY A 158 -8.33 3.79 9.07
CA GLY A 158 -9.25 2.67 9.27
C GLY A 158 -10.39 2.69 8.25
N PHE A 159 -10.94 3.87 7.96
CA PHE A 159 -12.01 4.03 6.96
C PHE A 159 -11.52 3.79 5.53
N GLU A 160 -10.32 4.23 5.19
CA GLU A 160 -9.70 4.02 3.88
C GLU A 160 -9.41 2.54 3.63
N THR A 161 -8.89 1.85 4.63
CA THR A 161 -8.69 0.40 4.55
C THR A 161 -10.03 -0.31 4.37
N ALA A 162 -11.04 0.08 5.15
CA ALA A 162 -12.39 -0.45 4.99
C ALA A 162 -12.96 -0.22 3.57
N ARG A 163 -12.78 0.98 2.99
CA ARG A 163 -13.20 1.29 1.61
C ARG A 163 -12.49 0.38 0.61
N ALA A 164 -11.16 0.31 0.68
CA ALA A 164 -10.35 -0.48 -0.27
C ALA A 164 -10.65 -1.98 -0.19
N VAL A 165 -10.76 -2.55 1.02
CA VAL A 165 -11.11 -3.98 1.19
C VAL A 165 -12.54 -4.26 0.74
N THR A 166 -13.49 -3.37 1.03
CA THR A 166 -14.87 -3.51 0.55
C THR A 166 -14.92 -3.50 -0.99
N ASP A 167 -14.19 -2.58 -1.62
CA ASP A 167 -14.09 -2.48 -3.08
C ASP A 167 -13.49 -3.76 -3.69
N LEU A 168 -12.35 -4.24 -3.17
CA LEU A 168 -11.75 -5.52 -3.56
C LEU A 168 -12.70 -6.73 -3.41
N THR A 169 -13.53 -6.70 -2.37
CA THR A 169 -14.50 -7.78 -2.09
C THR A 169 -15.66 -7.73 -3.08
N LEU A 170 -16.28 -6.57 -3.28
CA LEU A 170 -17.44 -6.40 -4.14
C LEU A 170 -17.09 -6.51 -5.63
N THR A 171 -15.87 -6.15 -6.01
CA THR A 171 -15.35 -6.38 -7.37
C THR A 171 -14.88 -7.81 -7.58
N GLY A 172 -14.86 -8.65 -6.54
CA GLY A 172 -14.52 -10.07 -6.60
C GLY A 172 -13.03 -10.36 -6.75
N ILE A 173 -12.14 -9.37 -6.62
CA ILE A 173 -10.68 -9.53 -6.78
C ILE A 173 -10.14 -10.58 -5.81
N LEU A 174 -10.56 -10.55 -4.54
CA LEU A 174 -10.10 -11.52 -3.53
C LEU A 174 -10.44 -12.98 -3.86
N ASN A 175 -11.46 -13.20 -4.70
CA ASN A 175 -11.90 -14.53 -5.12
C ASN A 175 -11.32 -14.94 -6.48
N ARG A 176 -11.19 -13.99 -7.42
CA ARG A 176 -10.56 -14.24 -8.73
C ARG A 176 -9.06 -14.50 -8.62
N TYR A 177 -8.41 -13.92 -7.60
CA TYR A 177 -6.96 -13.97 -7.40
C TYR A 177 -6.60 -14.58 -6.03
N PRO A 178 -6.93 -15.87 -5.81
CA PRO A 178 -6.85 -16.49 -4.50
C PRO A 178 -5.43 -16.83 -4.03
N ASP A 179 -4.43 -16.79 -4.92
CA ASP A 179 -3.04 -17.10 -4.58
C ASP A 179 -2.26 -15.89 -4.05
N ILE A 180 -2.84 -14.69 -4.14
CA ILE A 180 -2.28 -13.50 -3.51
C ILE A 180 -2.44 -13.61 -1.99
N ARG A 181 -1.35 -13.42 -1.26
CA ARG A 181 -1.37 -13.32 0.20
C ARG A 181 -1.54 -11.87 0.58
N PHE A 182 -2.70 -11.51 1.11
CA PHE A 182 -2.98 -10.14 1.54
C PHE A 182 -2.62 -9.95 3.00
N ALA A 183 -1.94 -8.86 3.30
CA ALA A 183 -1.70 -8.38 4.66
C ALA A 183 -2.30 -6.98 4.75
N VAL A 184 -3.21 -6.73 5.69
CA VAL A 184 -4.02 -5.50 5.71
C VAL A 184 -3.68 -4.68 6.94
N ALA A 185 -3.09 -3.50 6.75
CA ALA A 185 -2.84 -2.54 7.83
C ALA A 185 -4.11 -1.72 8.11
N SER A 186 -4.32 -1.31 9.38
CA SER A 186 -5.50 -0.53 9.80
C SER A 186 -6.85 -1.19 9.45
N GLY A 187 -6.94 -2.52 9.62
CA GLY A 187 -8.13 -3.32 9.32
C GLY A 187 -9.18 -3.38 10.44
N GLU A 188 -9.08 -2.55 11.49
CA GLU A 188 -9.88 -2.68 12.71
C GLU A 188 -11.39 -2.49 12.49
N LEU A 189 -11.77 -1.78 11.42
CA LEU A 189 -13.18 -1.54 11.06
C LEU A 189 -13.80 -2.66 10.22
N LEU A 190 -13.02 -3.60 9.68
CA LEU A 190 -13.55 -4.66 8.82
C LEU A 190 -14.62 -5.52 9.52
N PRO A 191 -14.41 -6.02 10.77
CA PRO A 191 -15.43 -6.83 11.45
C PRO A 191 -16.76 -6.09 11.62
N ALA A 192 -16.74 -4.77 11.84
CA ALA A 192 -17.94 -3.96 12.00
C ALA A 192 -18.72 -3.74 10.69
N LEU A 193 -18.09 -3.98 9.54
CA LEU A 193 -18.68 -3.82 8.21
C LEU A 193 -19.03 -5.15 7.54
N ALA A 194 -18.51 -6.28 8.03
CA ALA A 194 -18.67 -7.61 7.41
C ALA A 194 -20.12 -7.91 6.98
N ALA A 195 -21.08 -7.83 7.91
CA ALA A 195 -22.49 -8.11 7.63
C ALA A 195 -23.11 -7.18 6.56
N ARG A 196 -22.64 -5.94 6.45
CA ARG A 196 -23.11 -5.00 5.42
C ARG A 196 -22.56 -5.36 4.04
N VAL A 197 -21.29 -5.76 3.99
CA VAL A 197 -20.64 -6.19 2.75
C VAL A 197 -21.26 -7.51 2.25
N GLU A 198 -21.52 -8.47 3.15
CA GLU A 198 -22.25 -9.70 2.84
C GLU A 198 -23.65 -9.42 2.30
N ALA A 199 -24.40 -8.53 2.96
CA ALA A 199 -25.74 -8.13 2.50
C ALA A 199 -25.72 -7.45 1.11
N ALA A 200 -24.60 -6.84 0.73
CA ALA A 200 -24.37 -6.26 -0.59
C ALA A 200 -23.87 -7.30 -1.64
N GLY A 201 -23.78 -8.58 -1.27
CA GLY A 201 -23.34 -9.67 -2.16
C GLY A 201 -21.82 -9.92 -2.17
N GLY A 202 -21.07 -9.30 -1.25
CA GLY A 202 -19.63 -9.54 -1.10
C GLY A 202 -19.33 -10.80 -0.30
N ASP A 203 -18.30 -11.55 -0.71
CA ASP A 203 -17.83 -12.72 0.01
C ASP A 203 -16.72 -12.34 1.01
N VAL A 204 -17.10 -12.16 2.28
CA VAL A 204 -16.17 -11.78 3.34
C VAL A 204 -15.40 -12.96 3.92
N SER A 205 -15.67 -14.21 3.50
CA SER A 205 -14.89 -15.37 3.94
C SER A 205 -13.41 -15.23 3.54
N ALA A 206 -13.15 -14.52 2.46
CA ALA A 206 -11.82 -14.17 2.01
C ALA A 206 -10.99 -13.40 3.06
N TRP A 207 -11.63 -12.63 3.95
CA TRP A 207 -10.94 -11.80 4.94
C TRP A 207 -10.26 -12.64 6.03
N GLN A 208 -10.72 -13.86 6.24
CA GLN A 208 -10.09 -14.81 7.18
C GLN A 208 -8.70 -15.26 6.70
N ARG A 209 -8.38 -15.05 5.41
CA ARG A 209 -7.08 -15.37 4.80
C ARG A 209 -6.07 -14.24 4.91
N PHE A 210 -6.43 -13.09 5.50
CA PHE A 210 -5.49 -11.99 5.63
C PHE A 210 -4.37 -12.33 6.62
N ASP A 211 -3.14 -12.20 6.15
CA ASP A 211 -1.95 -12.35 6.95
C ASP A 211 -1.93 -11.26 8.05
N PRO A 212 -1.54 -11.62 9.29
CA PRO A 212 -1.53 -10.68 10.40
C PRO A 212 -0.42 -9.63 10.20
N VAL A 213 -0.81 -8.36 10.27
CA VAL A 213 0.08 -7.19 10.24
C VAL A 213 0.06 -6.51 11.60
N ASP A 214 1.24 -6.15 12.08
CA ASP A 214 1.38 -5.14 13.14
C ASP A 214 2.00 -3.88 12.52
N CYS A 215 1.15 -2.88 12.33
CA CYS A 215 1.56 -1.56 11.90
C CYS A 215 1.65 -0.66 13.14
N CYS A 216 2.88 -0.30 13.53
CA CYS A 216 3.16 0.76 14.49
C CYS A 216 2.50 0.60 15.88
N ALA A 217 2.55 -0.59 16.49
CA ALA A 217 2.46 -0.71 17.95
C ALA A 217 3.81 -0.37 18.62
N ARG A 218 4.29 0.88 18.45
CA ARG A 218 5.28 1.56 19.33
C ARG A 218 5.53 3.00 18.89
#